data_AF-A0A350J5W0-F1
#
_entry.id   AF-A0A350J5W0-F1
#
_cell.length_a   1.000
_cell.length_b   1.000
_cell.length_c   1.000
_cell.angle_alpha   90.00
_cell.angle_beta   90.00
_cell.angle_gamma   90.00
#
_symmetry.space_group_name_H-M   'P 1'
#
loop_
_entity.id
_entity.type
_entity.pdbx_description
1 polymer ?
#
loop_
_entity_poly.entity_id
_entity_poly.type
_entity_poly.pdbx_seq_one_letter_code
_entity_poly.pdbx_strand_id
1 'polypeptide(L)'
;MSRLTNVSTTLAQETVEELYKDIERNIQTSQPGLCPVDLAAAFLHLSHARSCGKCTPCRIGLGRLEELINSVLDGKADMSTLDAIERTADSIFASADCAIGSEAARMAIKAVKGFRDDFEEHILHGRCKLQNFKSVPCVAECPAHVDIPGYIALIHEGRYDDAVKLIRKDNPFPATCGMICEHPCEEHCRRTLVDDAINIRGLKRYAVEHESEIKAPVCAEPTGKKIGIIGGGPSGLTAAYFLSVMGHE
;
A
#
# COMPACT_ATOMS: atom_id res chain seq x y z
N MET A 1 -11.06 -46.85 17.82
CA MET A 1 -11.10 -45.85 18.90
C MET A 1 -10.14 -44.72 18.53
N SER A 2 -10.66 -43.57 18.11
CA SER A 2 -9.82 -42.39 17.85
C SER A 2 -9.35 -41.85 19.20
N ARG A 3 -8.03 -41.88 19.46
CA ARG A 3 -7.45 -41.24 20.64
C ARG A 3 -7.56 -39.72 20.44
N LEU A 4 -8.48 -39.08 21.16
CA LEU A 4 -8.44 -37.64 21.38
C LEU A 4 -7.09 -37.31 22.02
N THR A 5 -6.19 -36.73 21.24
CA THR A 5 -4.93 -36.16 21.71
C THR A 5 -5.20 -34.69 21.94
N ASN A 6 -5.29 -34.29 23.21
CA ASN A 6 -5.30 -32.88 23.57
C ASN A 6 -3.85 -32.38 23.45
N VAL A 7 -3.48 -31.91 22.25
CA VAL A 7 -2.18 -31.28 22.04
C VAL A 7 -2.27 -29.90 22.68
N SER A 8 -1.88 -29.79 23.95
CA SER A 8 -1.67 -28.48 24.57
C SER A 8 -0.53 -27.80 23.83
N THR A 9 -0.83 -26.73 23.10
CA THR A 9 0.18 -25.85 22.53
C THR A 9 1.04 -25.29 23.66
N THR A 10 2.35 -25.32 23.44
CA THR A 10 3.28 -24.63 24.34
C THR A 10 3.15 -23.12 24.12
N LEU A 11 3.43 -22.32 25.14
CA LEU A 11 3.49 -20.85 25.01
C LEU A 11 4.37 -20.43 23.82
N ALA A 12 5.49 -21.12 23.61
CA ALA A 12 6.39 -20.85 22.48
C ALA A 12 5.72 -21.07 21.11
N GLN A 13 4.87 -22.09 20.96
CA GLN A 13 4.12 -22.34 19.72
C GLN A 13 3.07 -21.25 19.50
N GLU A 14 2.34 -20.86 20.54
CA GLU A 14 1.33 -19.80 20.48
C GLU A 14 1.97 -18.46 20.09
N THR A 15 3.09 -18.09 20.71
CA THR A 15 3.82 -16.87 20.37
C THR A 15 4.29 -16.85 18.91
N VAL A 16 4.77 -17.98 18.39
CA VAL A 16 5.20 -18.07 16.98
C VAL A 16 4.01 -17.91 16.03
N GLU A 17 2.85 -18.50 16.34
CA GLU A 17 1.63 -18.33 15.55
C GLU A 17 1.13 -16.88 15.56
N GLU A 18 1.21 -16.19 16.70
CA GLU A 18 0.91 -14.76 16.80
C GLU A 18 1.85 -13.92 15.93
N LEU A 19 3.16 -14.17 15.99
CA LEU A 19 4.13 -13.47 15.15
C LEU A 19 3.85 -13.65 13.65
N TYR A 20 3.42 -14.85 13.22
CA TYR A 20 3.02 -15.06 11.83
C TYR A 20 1.80 -14.22 11.43
N LYS A 21 0.78 -14.15 12.29
CA LYS A 21 -0.42 -13.32 12.05
C LYS A 21 -0.08 -11.83 12.02
N ASP A 22 0.86 -11.39 12.85
CA ASP A 22 1.29 -10.00 12.87
C ASP A 22 2.06 -9.63 11.60
N ILE A 23 2.92 -10.53 11.08
CA ILE A 23 3.57 -10.35 9.78
C ILE A 23 2.53 -10.29 8.65
N GLU A 24 1.53 -11.16 8.66
CA GLU A 24 0.45 -11.15 7.66
C GLU A 24 -0.30 -9.81 7.67
N ARG A 25 -0.67 -9.29 8.85
CA ARG A 25 -1.30 -7.97 8.99
C ARG A 25 -0.40 -6.83 8.52
N ASN A 26 0.90 -6.92 8.75
CA ASN A 26 1.87 -5.95 8.21
C ASN A 26 1.95 -5.97 6.68
N ILE A 27 1.88 -7.15 6.06
CA ILE A 27 1.86 -7.27 4.60
C ILE A 27 0.56 -6.69 4.04
N GLN A 28 -0.59 -6.97 4.68
CA GLN A 28 -1.88 -6.42 4.25
C GLN A 28 -1.92 -4.89 4.39
N THR A 29 -1.40 -4.31 5.46
CA THR A 29 -1.37 -2.85 5.65
C THR A 29 -0.24 -2.12 4.93
N SER A 30 0.54 -2.86 4.13
CA SER A 30 1.68 -2.32 3.41
C SER A 30 1.23 -1.27 2.40
N GLN A 31 2.03 -0.20 2.26
CA GLN A 31 1.67 0.92 1.37
C GLN A 31 1.76 0.51 -0.10
N PRO A 32 0.82 0.97 -0.95
CA PRO A 32 1.09 1.07 -2.38
C PRO A 32 2.36 1.91 -2.58
N GLY A 33 3.35 1.37 -3.29
CA GLY A 33 4.59 2.08 -3.60
C GLY A 33 5.82 1.73 -2.76
N LEU A 34 5.84 0.56 -2.09
CA LEU A 34 7.08 -0.01 -1.56
C LEU A 34 8.16 -0.11 -2.64
N CYS A 35 9.41 0.16 -2.27
CA CYS A 35 10.57 -0.02 -3.15
C CYS A 35 10.62 -1.49 -3.61
N PRO A 36 10.55 -1.77 -4.93
CA PRO A 36 10.55 -3.15 -5.42
C PRO A 36 11.83 -3.92 -5.08
N VAL A 37 12.97 -3.22 -5.00
CA VAL A 37 14.27 -3.80 -4.62
C VAL A 37 14.25 -4.24 -3.16
N ASP A 38 13.73 -3.38 -2.28
CA ASP A 38 13.60 -3.66 -0.84
C ASP A 38 12.62 -4.80 -0.58
N LEU A 39 11.50 -4.83 -1.31
CA LEU A 39 10.53 -5.93 -1.26
C LEU A 39 11.16 -7.26 -1.68
N ALA A 40 11.98 -7.26 -2.74
CA ALA A 40 12.70 -8.45 -3.19
C ALA A 40 13.72 -8.92 -2.15
N ALA A 41 14.47 -8.00 -1.54
CA ALA A 41 15.43 -8.31 -0.47
C ALA A 41 14.72 -8.93 0.74
N ALA A 42 13.63 -8.33 1.21
CA ALA A 42 12.85 -8.84 2.34
C ALA A 42 12.28 -10.24 2.06
N PHE A 43 11.73 -10.47 0.86
CA PHE A 43 11.21 -11.78 0.48
C PHE A 43 12.31 -12.84 0.40
N LEU A 44 13.49 -12.51 -0.13
CA LEU A 44 14.63 -13.42 -0.17
C LEU A 44 15.12 -13.76 1.23
N HIS A 45 15.25 -12.77 2.11
CA HIS A 45 15.64 -12.98 3.50
C HIS A 45 14.68 -13.94 4.21
N LEU A 46 13.36 -13.72 4.08
CA LEU A 46 12.34 -14.61 4.64
C LEU A 46 12.42 -16.02 4.06
N SER A 47 12.61 -16.14 2.75
CA SER A 47 12.75 -17.43 2.05
C SER A 47 13.99 -18.19 2.51
N HIS A 48 15.11 -17.49 2.68
CA HIS A 48 16.36 -18.06 3.15
C HIS A 48 16.25 -18.54 4.59
N ALA A 49 15.67 -17.73 5.49
CA ALA A 49 15.43 -18.08 6.89
C ALA A 49 14.50 -19.29 7.07
N ARG A 50 13.52 -19.47 6.16
CA ARG A 50 12.60 -20.63 6.17
C ARG A 50 13.20 -21.90 5.58
N SER A 51 14.32 -21.80 4.87
CA SER A 51 14.91 -22.94 4.18
C SER A 51 15.55 -23.93 5.16
N CYS A 52 15.42 -25.23 4.88
CA CYS A 52 16.14 -26.26 5.64
C CYS A 52 17.62 -26.40 5.25
N GLY A 53 18.07 -25.73 4.18
CA GLY A 53 19.47 -25.69 3.75
C GLY A 53 20.07 -27.04 3.29
N LYS A 54 19.24 -28.06 3.02
CA LYS A 54 19.74 -29.40 2.62
C LYS A 54 20.39 -29.40 1.22
N CYS A 55 19.83 -28.64 0.27
CA CYS A 55 20.38 -28.51 -1.07
C CYS A 55 21.30 -27.29 -1.17
N THR A 56 22.39 -27.41 -1.94
CA THR A 56 23.36 -26.33 -2.20
C THR A 56 22.73 -25.02 -2.69
N PRO A 57 21.76 -24.99 -3.62
CA PRO A 57 21.15 -23.73 -4.06
C PRO A 57 20.44 -22.98 -2.92
N CYS A 58 19.85 -23.69 -1.96
CA CYS A 58 19.28 -23.05 -0.78
C CYS A 58 20.32 -22.66 0.27
N ARG A 59 21.31 -23.53 0.52
CA ARG A 59 22.32 -23.34 1.57
C ARG A 59 23.30 -22.21 1.29
N ILE A 60 23.67 -22.04 0.02
CA ILE A 60 24.67 -21.07 -0.43
C ILE A 60 24.05 -20.08 -1.41
N GLY A 61 23.25 -20.58 -2.36
CA GLY A 61 22.70 -19.76 -3.44
C GLY A 61 21.77 -18.65 -2.93
N LEU A 62 20.83 -18.95 -2.03
CA LEU A 62 19.92 -17.94 -1.48
C LEU A 62 20.66 -16.84 -0.72
N GLY A 63 21.65 -17.20 0.10
CA GLY A 63 22.51 -16.23 0.79
C GLY A 63 23.28 -15.35 -0.20
N ARG A 64 23.83 -15.93 -1.27
CA ARG A 64 24.52 -15.14 -2.30
C ARG A 64 23.56 -14.21 -3.06
N LEU A 65 22.36 -14.68 -3.36
CA LEU A 65 21.35 -13.88 -4.05
C LEU A 65 20.89 -12.70 -3.17
N GLU A 66 20.68 -12.95 -1.88
CA GLU A 66 20.37 -11.94 -0.86
C GLU A 66 21.49 -10.87 -0.76
N GLU A 67 22.76 -11.28 -0.69
CA GLU A 67 23.90 -10.36 -0.71
C GLU A 67 23.92 -9.46 -1.94
N LEU A 68 23.64 -10.02 -3.12
CA LEU A 68 23.62 -9.25 -4.37
C LEU A 68 22.50 -8.21 -4.38
N ILE A 69 21.27 -8.57 -3.98
CA ILE A 69 20.18 -7.58 -3.90
C ILE A 69 20.49 -6.52 -2.82
N ASN A 70 20.99 -6.91 -1.65
CA ASN A 70 21.36 -5.95 -0.61
C ASN A 70 22.49 -5.01 -1.07
N SER A 71 23.43 -5.46 -1.91
CA SER A 71 24.45 -4.58 -2.47
C SER A 71 23.87 -3.46 -3.35
N VAL A 72 22.70 -3.69 -3.98
CA VAL A 72 21.95 -2.66 -4.72
C VAL A 72 21.35 -1.63 -3.77
N LEU A 73 20.73 -2.09 -2.67
CA LEU A 73 20.17 -1.20 -1.64
C LEU A 73 21.25 -0.37 -0.93
N ASP A 74 22.42 -0.96 -0.68
CA ASP A 74 23.57 -0.33 -0.05
C ASP A 74 24.32 0.67 -0.96
N GLY A 75 23.96 0.75 -2.25
CA GLY A 75 24.67 1.59 -3.23
C GLY A 75 26.09 1.10 -3.55
N LYS A 76 26.37 -0.19 -3.35
CA LYS A 76 27.68 -0.82 -3.63
C LYS A 76 27.68 -1.61 -4.95
N ALA A 77 26.50 -1.82 -5.53
CA ALA A 77 26.32 -2.56 -6.77
C ALA A 77 26.70 -1.72 -8.00
N ASP A 78 27.03 -2.44 -9.07
CA ASP A 78 27.19 -1.91 -10.42
C ASP A 78 26.23 -2.61 -11.39
N MET A 79 26.21 -2.20 -12.66
CA MET A 79 25.34 -2.81 -13.67
C MET A 79 25.59 -4.30 -13.88
N SER A 80 26.82 -4.78 -13.65
CA SER A 80 27.14 -6.21 -13.76
C SER A 80 26.51 -7.04 -12.64
N THR A 81 26.15 -6.39 -11.53
CA THR A 81 25.45 -7.00 -10.40
C THR A 81 24.06 -7.49 -10.80
N LEU A 82 23.36 -6.79 -11.71
CA LEU A 82 22.07 -7.23 -12.22
C LEU A 82 22.18 -8.57 -12.96
N ASP A 83 23.17 -8.69 -13.84
CA ASP A 83 23.42 -9.96 -14.54
C ASP A 83 23.80 -11.07 -13.56
N ALA A 84 24.51 -10.74 -12.47
CA ALA A 84 24.86 -11.70 -11.43
C ALA A 84 23.63 -12.17 -10.64
N ILE A 85 22.68 -11.27 -10.35
CA ILE A 85 21.40 -11.60 -9.71
C ILE A 85 20.62 -12.56 -10.61
N GLU A 86 20.44 -12.21 -11.89
CA GLU A 86 19.69 -13.05 -12.84
C GLU A 86 20.30 -14.45 -12.99
N ARG A 87 21.61 -14.54 -13.24
CA ARG A 87 22.28 -15.85 -13.40
C ARG A 87 22.20 -16.70 -12.13
N THR A 88 22.34 -16.08 -10.97
CA THR A 88 22.29 -16.78 -9.67
C THR A 88 20.87 -17.28 -9.41
N ALA A 89 19.87 -16.44 -9.67
CA ALA A 89 18.47 -16.82 -9.53
C ALA A 89 18.10 -17.95 -10.52
N ASP A 90 18.47 -17.86 -11.79
CA ASP A 90 18.22 -18.93 -12.78
C ASP A 90 18.85 -20.26 -12.35
N SER A 91 20.09 -20.22 -11.84
CA SER A 91 20.76 -21.43 -11.32
C SER A 91 20.02 -22.03 -10.13
N ILE A 92 19.53 -21.20 -9.19
CA ILE A 92 18.75 -21.67 -8.03
C ILE A 92 17.41 -22.25 -8.48
N PHE A 93 16.71 -21.55 -9.38
CA PHE A 93 15.42 -21.98 -9.92
C PHE A 93 15.50 -23.37 -10.56
N ALA A 94 16.55 -23.60 -11.37
CA ALA A 94 16.73 -24.86 -12.09
C ALA A 94 17.20 -26.04 -11.21
N SER A 95 17.76 -25.77 -10.02
CA SER A 95 18.45 -26.80 -9.22
C SER A 95 17.90 -26.99 -7.80
N ALA A 96 16.94 -26.18 -7.35
CA ALA A 96 16.35 -26.32 -6.02
C ALA A 96 15.43 -27.55 -5.91
N ASP A 97 15.68 -28.37 -4.87
CA ASP A 97 14.88 -29.57 -4.59
C ASP A 97 13.44 -29.31 -4.13
N CYS A 98 13.11 -28.08 -3.71
CA CYS A 98 11.77 -27.74 -3.21
C CYS A 98 11.35 -26.32 -3.57
N ALA A 99 10.07 -26.02 -3.31
CA ALA A 99 9.42 -24.77 -3.66
C ALA A 99 10.02 -23.53 -2.98
N ILE A 100 10.61 -23.64 -1.79
CA ILE A 100 11.21 -22.47 -1.11
C ILE A 100 12.31 -21.86 -1.98
N GLY A 101 13.23 -22.70 -2.47
CA GLY A 101 14.33 -22.23 -3.31
C GLY A 101 13.87 -21.76 -4.68
N SER A 102 13.03 -22.54 -5.36
CA SER A 102 12.58 -22.18 -6.71
C SER A 102 11.66 -20.96 -6.72
N GLU A 103 10.76 -20.79 -5.75
CA GLU A 103 9.92 -19.59 -5.68
C GLU A 103 10.70 -18.34 -5.24
N ALA A 104 11.69 -18.47 -4.35
CA ALA A 104 12.62 -17.38 -4.03
C ALA A 104 13.35 -16.87 -5.27
N ALA A 105 13.90 -17.78 -6.06
CA ALA A 105 14.56 -17.45 -7.32
C ALA A 105 13.60 -16.85 -8.36
N ARG A 106 12.41 -17.45 -8.53
CA ARG A 106 11.38 -16.94 -9.43
C ARG A 106 10.98 -15.51 -9.08
N MET A 107 10.84 -15.20 -7.79
CA MET A 107 10.52 -13.86 -7.33
C MET A 107 11.64 -12.88 -7.66
N ALA A 108 12.91 -13.22 -7.40
CA ALA A 108 14.05 -12.37 -7.74
C ALA A 108 14.12 -12.07 -9.26
N ILE A 109 13.91 -13.08 -10.11
CA ILE A 109 13.83 -12.91 -11.57
C ILE A 109 12.69 -11.95 -11.94
N LYS A 110 11.50 -12.16 -11.35
CA LYS A 110 10.35 -11.29 -11.58
C LYS A 110 10.63 -9.85 -11.13
N ALA A 111 11.33 -9.67 -10.01
CA ALA A 111 11.69 -8.36 -9.49
C ALA A 111 12.63 -7.62 -10.43
N VAL A 112 13.75 -8.23 -10.82
CA VAL A 112 14.75 -7.60 -11.70
C VAL A 112 14.15 -7.31 -13.08
N LYS A 113 13.39 -8.24 -13.67
CA LYS A 113 12.79 -8.04 -14.99
C LYS A 113 11.62 -7.06 -14.96
N GLY A 114 10.79 -7.11 -13.91
CA GLY A 114 9.58 -6.30 -13.79
C GLY A 114 9.87 -4.86 -13.37
N PHE A 115 10.91 -4.64 -12.57
CA PHE A 115 11.26 -3.33 -12.00
C PHE A 115 12.70 -2.92 -12.32
N ARG A 116 13.20 -3.30 -13.50
CA ARG A 116 14.59 -3.04 -13.92
C ARG A 116 14.99 -1.57 -13.74
N ASP A 117 14.11 -0.67 -14.13
CA ASP A 117 14.30 0.78 -14.04
C ASP A 117 14.52 1.27 -12.60
N ASP A 118 13.95 0.61 -11.59
CA ASP A 118 14.16 0.92 -10.18
C ASP A 118 15.51 0.38 -9.71
N PHE A 119 15.88 -0.85 -10.09
CA PHE A 119 17.19 -1.41 -9.80
C PHE A 119 18.32 -0.54 -10.40
N GLU A 120 18.15 -0.07 -11.63
CA GLU A 120 19.11 0.83 -12.29
C GLU A 120 19.17 2.19 -11.60
N GLU A 121 18.04 2.77 -11.18
CA GLU A 121 18.04 4.03 -10.41
C GLU A 121 18.78 3.88 -9.08
N HIS A 122 18.62 2.75 -8.38
CA HIS A 122 19.36 2.45 -7.17
C HIS A 122 20.88 2.41 -7.43
N ILE A 123 21.30 1.75 -8.50
CA ILE A 123 22.73 1.62 -8.87
C ILE A 123 23.32 2.96 -9.31
N LEU A 124 22.62 3.69 -10.18
CA LEU A 124 23.16 4.88 -10.83
C LEU A 124 23.04 6.14 -9.96
N HIS A 125 22.01 6.21 -9.13
CA HIS A 125 21.61 7.44 -8.42
C HIS A 125 21.39 7.24 -6.92
N GLY A 126 21.47 6.02 -6.39
CA GLY A 126 21.34 5.76 -4.95
C GLY A 126 19.95 6.07 -4.39
N ARG A 127 18.90 6.02 -5.22
CA ARG A 127 17.51 6.32 -4.82
C ARG A 127 16.51 5.43 -5.55
N CYS A 128 15.28 5.34 -5.02
CA CYS A 128 14.18 4.62 -5.65
C CYS A 128 13.22 5.59 -6.34
N LYS A 129 12.74 5.28 -7.55
CA LYS A 129 11.73 6.09 -8.25
C LYS A 129 10.37 6.03 -7.55
N LEU A 130 9.99 4.83 -7.08
CA LEU A 130 8.71 4.58 -6.42
C LEU A 130 8.57 5.18 -5.01
N GLN A 131 9.69 5.48 -4.31
CA GLN A 131 9.64 6.03 -2.95
C GLN A 131 9.00 7.43 -2.83
N ASN A 132 8.77 8.15 -3.93
CA ASN A 132 8.21 9.50 -3.91
C ASN A 132 6.68 9.55 -3.70
N PHE A 133 5.98 8.41 -3.79
CA PHE A 133 4.54 8.32 -3.51
C PHE A 133 4.27 7.81 -2.08
N LYS A 134 4.72 8.55 -1.06
CA LYS A 134 4.36 8.27 0.34
C LYS A 134 2.93 8.74 0.64
N SER A 135 1.93 8.14 -0.03
CA SER A 135 0.53 8.35 0.35
C SER A 135 0.16 7.41 1.50
N VAL A 136 -0.55 7.91 2.51
CA VAL A 136 -1.11 7.07 3.59
C VAL A 136 -2.09 6.08 2.94
N PRO A 137 -2.10 4.78 3.30
CA PRO A 137 -2.90 3.77 2.57
C PRO A 137 -4.36 4.18 2.36
N CYS A 138 -5.02 4.71 3.40
CA CYS A 138 -6.42 5.13 3.29
C CYS A 138 -6.64 6.26 2.26
N VAL A 139 -5.67 7.16 2.08
CA VAL A 139 -5.72 8.23 1.06
C VAL A 139 -5.43 7.66 -0.33
N ALA A 140 -4.47 6.74 -0.43
CA ALA A 140 -4.12 6.06 -1.69
C ALA A 140 -5.29 5.22 -2.25
N GLU A 141 -5.95 4.47 -1.37
CA GLU A 141 -7.09 3.60 -1.72
C GLU A 141 -8.39 4.36 -1.97
N CYS A 142 -8.49 5.62 -1.52
CA CYS A 142 -9.67 6.42 -1.80
C CYS A 142 -9.67 6.87 -3.27
N PRO A 143 -10.71 6.56 -4.09
CA PRO A 143 -10.76 7.00 -5.49
C PRO A 143 -10.77 8.52 -5.67
N ALA A 144 -11.19 9.25 -4.63
CA ALA A 144 -11.20 10.71 -4.62
C ALA A 144 -9.97 11.31 -3.91
N HIS A 145 -9.05 10.50 -3.39
CA HIS A 145 -7.85 10.93 -2.66
C HIS A 145 -8.09 11.97 -1.55
N VAL A 146 -9.24 11.88 -0.88
CA VAL A 146 -9.58 12.78 0.24
C VAL A 146 -8.58 12.62 1.39
N ASP A 147 -8.28 13.71 2.09
CA ASP A 147 -7.39 13.69 3.25
C ASP A 147 -8.07 13.07 4.49
N ILE A 148 -8.04 11.74 4.56
CA ILE A 148 -8.67 10.95 5.63
C ILE A 148 -8.07 11.23 7.00
N PRO A 149 -6.74 11.17 7.20
CA PRO A 149 -6.15 11.52 8.49
C PRO A 149 -6.50 12.94 8.93
N GLY A 150 -6.49 13.90 8.00
CA GLY A 150 -6.81 15.29 8.26
C GLY A 150 -8.24 15.49 8.77
N TYR A 151 -9.26 14.96 8.08
CA TYR A 151 -10.63 15.17 8.53
C TYR A 151 -10.96 14.37 9.79
N ILE A 152 -10.33 13.21 10.03
CA ILE A 152 -10.51 12.46 11.28
C ILE A 152 -9.95 13.26 12.47
N ALA A 153 -8.81 13.92 12.30
CA ALA A 153 -8.26 14.82 13.32
C ALA A 153 -9.21 15.98 13.62
N LEU A 154 -9.82 16.58 12.59
CA LEU A 154 -10.81 17.66 12.75
C LEU A 154 -12.09 17.18 13.47
N ILE A 155 -12.56 15.96 13.18
CA ILE A 155 -13.68 15.33 13.89
C ILE A 155 -13.33 15.13 15.37
N HIS A 156 -12.11 14.66 15.66
CA HIS A 156 -11.64 14.49 17.04
C HIS A 156 -11.63 15.81 17.83
N GLU A 157 -11.30 16.91 17.17
CA GLU A 157 -11.35 18.28 17.74
C GLU A 157 -12.78 18.86 17.81
N GLY A 158 -13.81 18.15 17.34
CA GLY A 158 -15.19 18.66 17.26
C GLY A 158 -15.42 19.71 16.16
N ARG A 159 -14.46 19.87 15.24
CA ARG A 159 -14.49 20.85 14.14
C ARG A 159 -15.13 20.26 12.90
N TYR A 160 -16.41 19.92 12.99
CA TYR A 160 -17.13 19.20 11.93
C TYR A 160 -17.23 20.00 10.62
N ASP A 161 -17.46 21.31 10.71
CA ASP A 161 -17.51 22.19 9.53
C ASP A 161 -16.20 22.18 8.74
N ASP A 162 -15.07 22.22 9.46
CA ASP A 162 -13.74 22.15 8.85
C ASP A 162 -13.48 20.76 8.26
N ALA A 163 -13.92 19.69 8.95
CA ALA A 163 -13.79 18.32 8.45
C ALA A 163 -14.55 18.13 7.13
N VAL A 164 -15.81 18.59 7.07
CA VAL A 164 -16.63 18.51 5.85
C VAL A 164 -16.06 19.40 4.75
N LYS A 165 -15.56 20.60 5.09
CA LYS A 165 -14.86 21.47 4.14
C LYS A 165 -13.61 20.81 3.55
N LEU A 166 -12.81 20.13 4.38
CA LEU A 166 -11.63 19.40 3.93
C LEU A 166 -12.02 18.25 2.99
N ILE A 167 -13.10 17.52 3.28
CA ILE A 167 -13.60 16.46 2.39
C ILE A 167 -14.10 17.05 1.06
N ARG A 168 -14.87 18.15 1.10
CA ARG A 168 -15.45 18.83 -0.09
C ARG A 168 -14.39 19.36 -1.06
N LYS A 169 -13.15 19.56 -0.59
CA LYS A 169 -12.01 19.92 -1.45
C LYS A 169 -11.81 18.92 -2.59
N ASP A 170 -11.93 17.62 -2.28
CA ASP A 170 -11.64 16.56 -3.25
C ASP A 170 -12.90 15.75 -3.61
N ASN A 171 -13.96 15.79 -2.79
CA ASN A 171 -15.22 15.07 -3.02
C ASN A 171 -16.47 15.93 -2.72
N PRO A 172 -17.26 16.32 -3.74
CA PRO A 172 -18.46 17.16 -3.55
C PRO A 172 -19.65 16.45 -2.88
N PHE A 173 -19.59 15.13 -2.69
CA PHE A 173 -20.69 14.33 -2.12
C PHE A 173 -20.32 13.62 -0.81
N PRO A 174 -19.84 14.34 0.22
CA PRO A 174 -19.47 13.71 1.49
C PRO A 174 -20.67 13.01 2.16
N ALA A 175 -21.87 13.59 2.05
CA ALA A 175 -23.11 13.03 2.59
C ALA A 175 -23.45 11.67 1.97
N THR A 176 -23.52 11.61 0.63
CA THR A 176 -23.80 10.39 -0.13
C THR A 176 -22.71 9.35 0.12
N CYS A 177 -21.43 9.73 0.06
CA CYS A 177 -20.33 8.80 0.32
C CYS A 177 -20.29 8.32 1.78
N GLY A 178 -20.76 9.10 2.76
CA GLY A 178 -20.96 8.61 4.13
C GLY A 178 -22.01 7.50 4.22
N MET A 179 -22.93 7.43 3.26
CA MET A 179 -24.05 6.47 3.25
C MET A 179 -23.87 5.28 2.32
N ILE A 180 -23.18 5.40 1.18
CA ILE A 180 -23.13 4.32 0.18
C ILE A 180 -21.71 3.84 -0.16
N CYS A 181 -20.66 4.51 0.33
CA CYS A 181 -19.29 4.14 -0.03
C CYS A 181 -18.97 2.71 0.44
N GLU A 182 -18.31 1.96 -0.44
CA GLU A 182 -17.77 0.62 -0.17
C GLU A 182 -16.44 0.64 0.61
N HIS A 183 -16.02 1.81 1.10
CA HIS A 183 -14.91 2.04 2.02
C HIS A 183 -13.62 1.21 1.75
N PRO A 184 -13.06 1.25 0.51
CA PRO A 184 -11.80 0.54 0.22
C PRO A 184 -10.64 1.02 1.08
N CYS A 185 -10.71 2.27 1.56
CA CYS A 185 -9.75 2.87 2.48
C CYS A 185 -9.70 2.20 3.88
N GLU A 186 -10.71 1.40 4.25
CA GLU A 186 -10.73 0.67 5.51
C GLU A 186 -10.03 -0.70 5.39
N GLU A 187 -9.96 -1.30 4.19
CA GLU A 187 -9.39 -2.63 3.95
C GLU A 187 -7.88 -2.68 4.27
N HIS A 188 -7.16 -1.61 3.96
CA HIS A 188 -5.71 -1.49 4.19
C HIS A 188 -5.37 -0.52 5.34
N CYS A 189 -6.30 -0.35 6.30
CA CYS A 189 -6.12 0.59 7.40
C CYS A 189 -4.98 0.15 8.34
N ARG A 190 -3.96 1.01 8.54
CA ARG A 190 -2.84 0.72 9.46
C ARG A 190 -3.23 0.46 10.91
N ARG A 191 -4.44 0.85 11.32
CA ARG A 191 -4.93 0.59 12.68
C ARG A 191 -5.07 -0.91 12.95
N THR A 192 -5.23 -1.75 11.92
CA THR A 192 -5.31 -3.22 12.06
C THR A 192 -4.02 -3.86 12.58
N LEU A 193 -2.90 -3.12 12.59
CA LEU A 193 -1.67 -3.51 13.28
C LEU A 193 -1.81 -3.51 14.80
N VAL A 194 -2.81 -2.80 15.34
CA VAL A 194 -3.09 -2.70 16.77
C VAL A 194 -4.38 -3.44 17.09
N ASP A 195 -5.47 -3.10 16.41
CA ASP A 195 -6.79 -3.71 16.60
C ASP A 195 -7.58 -3.79 15.28
N ASP A 196 -8.64 -2.99 15.11
CA ASP A 196 -9.56 -3.04 13.98
C ASP A 196 -9.42 -1.80 13.10
N ALA A 197 -9.88 -1.89 11.86
CA ALA A 197 -9.90 -0.74 10.96
C ALA A 197 -10.75 0.40 11.54
N ILE A 198 -10.33 1.64 11.30
CA ILE A 198 -11.12 2.81 11.67
C ILE A 198 -12.40 2.80 10.83
N ASN A 199 -13.56 3.05 11.45
CA ASN A 199 -14.83 3.26 10.75
C ASN A 199 -14.85 4.63 10.05
N ILE A 200 -14.05 4.77 9.00
CA ILE A 200 -13.81 5.98 8.23
C ILE A 200 -15.11 6.48 7.59
N ARG A 201 -15.93 5.58 7.00
CA ARG A 201 -17.24 5.93 6.43
C ARG A 201 -18.19 6.45 7.50
N GLY A 202 -18.23 5.80 8.67
CA GLY A 202 -19.04 6.22 9.81
C GLY A 202 -18.64 7.59 10.33
N LEU A 203 -17.33 7.86 10.46
CA LEU A 203 -16.81 9.17 10.84
C LEU A 203 -17.14 10.25 9.81
N LYS A 204 -17.03 9.94 8.52
CA LYS A 204 -17.45 10.84 7.43
C LYS A 204 -18.93 11.19 7.52
N ARG A 205 -19.78 10.19 7.75
CA ARG A 205 -21.22 10.39 7.94
C ARG A 205 -21.48 11.26 9.18
N TYR A 206 -20.82 10.93 10.29
CA TYR A 206 -20.95 11.67 11.54
C TYR A 206 -20.59 13.15 11.36
N ALA A 207 -19.48 13.46 10.69
CA ALA A 207 -19.08 14.84 10.40
C ALA A 207 -20.13 15.61 9.60
N VAL A 208 -20.73 14.97 8.59
CA VAL A 208 -21.78 15.60 7.77
C VAL A 208 -23.07 15.79 8.55
N GLU A 209 -23.46 14.84 9.41
CA GLU A 209 -24.66 14.96 10.25
C GLU A 209 -24.53 16.03 11.35
N HIS A 210 -23.30 16.46 11.66
CA HIS A 210 -22.99 17.47 12.67
C HIS A 210 -22.43 18.78 12.09
N GLU A 211 -22.46 18.96 10.76
CA GLU A 211 -22.11 20.25 10.15
C GLU A 211 -23.18 21.29 10.53
N SER A 212 -22.75 22.48 10.95
CA SER A 212 -23.64 23.53 11.44
C SER A 212 -24.45 24.15 10.29
N GLU A 213 -23.83 24.27 9.12
CA GLU A 213 -24.44 24.81 7.92
C GLU A 213 -23.79 24.28 6.64
N ILE A 214 -24.61 24.02 5.62
CA ILE A 214 -24.14 23.60 4.29
C ILE A 214 -23.70 24.85 3.52
N LYS A 215 -22.38 25.12 3.49
CA LYS A 215 -21.81 26.23 2.71
C LYS A 215 -21.53 25.83 1.27
N ALA A 216 -22.03 26.63 0.34
CA ALA A 216 -21.52 26.61 -1.03
C ALA A 216 -20.02 27.00 -1.04
N PRO A 217 -19.20 26.36 -1.87
CA PRO A 217 -17.80 26.76 -2.01
C PRO A 217 -17.71 28.17 -2.60
N VAL A 218 -16.65 28.89 -2.25
CA VAL A 218 -16.35 30.19 -2.85
C VAL A 218 -15.84 29.94 -4.27
N CYS A 219 -16.52 30.52 -5.26
CA CYS A 219 -16.09 30.45 -6.65
C CYS A 219 -14.96 31.44 -6.93
N ALA A 220 -14.04 31.07 -7.82
CA ALA A 220 -13.07 31.97 -8.39
C ALA A 220 -13.73 33.03 -9.28
N GLU A 221 -12.94 34.05 -9.66
CA GLU A 221 -13.41 35.10 -10.57
C GLU A 221 -13.97 34.54 -11.87
N PRO A 222 -15.05 35.12 -12.42
CA PRO A 222 -15.67 34.64 -13.65
C PRO A 222 -14.67 34.59 -14.81
N THR A 223 -14.53 33.41 -15.41
CA THR A 223 -13.66 33.19 -16.56
C THR A 223 -14.29 33.61 -17.90
N GLY A 224 -15.61 33.86 -17.91
CA GLY A 224 -16.40 34.17 -19.10
C GLY A 224 -16.68 32.98 -20.03
N LYS A 225 -16.24 31.76 -19.66
CA LYS A 225 -16.48 30.53 -20.43
C LYS A 225 -17.77 29.86 -19.98
N LYS A 226 -18.55 29.37 -20.95
CA LYS A 226 -19.79 28.59 -20.73
C LYS A 226 -19.57 27.12 -21.05
N ILE A 227 -19.97 26.21 -20.17
CA ILE A 227 -19.76 24.77 -20.31
C ILE A 227 -21.10 24.03 -20.16
N GLY A 228 -21.46 23.25 -21.18
CA GLY A 228 -22.62 22.36 -21.12
C GLY A 228 -22.24 20.98 -20.59
N ILE A 229 -22.99 20.49 -19.59
CA ILE A 229 -22.82 19.14 -19.04
C ILE A 229 -24.07 18.31 -19.37
N ILE A 230 -23.86 17.17 -20.04
CA ILE A 230 -24.95 16.25 -20.41
C ILE A 230 -25.00 15.11 -19.37
N GLY A 231 -26.01 15.16 -18.49
CA GLY A 231 -26.29 14.14 -17.48
C GLY A 231 -26.14 14.65 -16.04
N GLY A 232 -27.17 14.45 -15.23
CA GLY A 232 -27.25 14.88 -13.82
C GLY A 232 -26.82 13.83 -12.79
N GLY A 233 -25.98 12.87 -13.18
CA GLY A 233 -25.44 11.86 -12.26
C GLY A 233 -24.22 12.35 -11.49
N PRO A 234 -23.62 11.52 -10.60
CA PRO A 234 -22.46 11.90 -9.79
C PRO A 234 -21.30 12.48 -10.60
N SER A 235 -20.96 11.88 -11.74
CA SER A 235 -19.87 12.38 -12.60
C SER A 235 -20.16 13.77 -13.17
N GLY A 236 -21.39 14.00 -13.65
CA GLY A 236 -21.80 15.28 -14.22
C GLY A 236 -21.89 16.38 -13.16
N LEU A 237 -22.46 16.07 -12.00
CA LEU A 237 -22.54 17.01 -10.89
C LEU A 237 -21.17 17.30 -10.25
N THR A 238 -20.25 16.33 -10.20
CA THR A 238 -18.85 16.57 -9.80
C THR A 238 -18.17 17.53 -10.76
N ALA A 239 -18.32 17.31 -12.07
CA ALA A 239 -17.78 18.22 -13.08
C ALA A 239 -18.37 19.62 -12.92
N ALA A 240 -19.69 19.73 -12.77
CA ALA A 240 -20.38 21.00 -12.55
C ALA A 240 -19.84 21.73 -11.30
N TYR A 241 -19.75 21.02 -10.17
CA TYR A 241 -19.26 21.57 -8.91
C TYR A 241 -17.87 22.19 -9.07
N PHE A 242 -16.90 21.43 -9.58
CA PHE A 242 -15.53 21.92 -9.69
C PHE A 242 -15.38 22.99 -10.78
N LEU A 243 -16.10 22.91 -11.90
CA LEU A 243 -16.10 23.94 -12.93
C LEU A 243 -16.67 25.27 -12.42
N SER A 244 -17.77 25.24 -11.64
CA SER A 244 -18.31 26.43 -11.00
C SER A 244 -17.34 27.02 -9.97
N VAL A 245 -16.68 26.18 -9.17
CA VAL A 245 -15.64 26.64 -8.23
C VAL A 245 -14.47 27.32 -8.96
N MET A 246 -14.11 26.85 -10.15
CA MET A 246 -13.08 27.45 -11.02
C MET A 246 -13.56 28.74 -11.74
N GLY A 247 -14.80 29.20 -11.53
CA GLY A 247 -15.33 30.42 -12.13
C GLY A 247 -15.87 30.24 -13.55
N HIS A 248 -16.22 29.02 -13.95
CA HIS A 248 -16.93 28.74 -15.20
C HIS A 248 -18.45 28.79 -15.00
N GLU A 249 -19.16 29.23 -16.05
CA GLU A 249 -20.64 29.19 -16.12
C GLU A 249 -21.11 27.88 -16.76
#